data_AF-A0A966BS31-F1
#
_entry.id   AF-A0A966BS31-F1
#
_cell.length_a   1.000
_cell.length_b   1.000
_cell.length_c   1.000
_cell.angle_alpha   90.00
_cell.angle_beta   90.00
_cell.angle_gamma   90.00
#
_symmetry.space_group_name_H-M   'P 1'
#
loop_
_entity.id
_entity.type
_entity.pdbx_description
1 polymer ?
#
loop_
_entity_poly.entity_id
_entity_poly.type
_entity_poly.pdbx_seq_one_letter_code
_entity_poly.pdbx_strand_id
1 'polypeptide(L)' 'MTESTLNLDPREAEAFNRLASRWWDPQGDFRPLHDLNGPRVDWISGLAPPDGCTLLDIGCGGG' A
#
# COMPACT_ATOMS: atom_id res chain seq x y z
N MET A 1 4.70 -11.15 -31.18
CA MET A 1 5.23 -11.02 -29.80
C MET A 1 4.94 -9.59 -29.40
N THR A 2 4.05 -9.35 -28.43
CA THR A 2 3.79 -8.01 -27.92
C THR A 2 4.93 -7.65 -26.98
N GLU A 3 5.74 -6.65 -27.34
CA GLU A 3 6.67 -6.06 -26.38
C GLU A 3 5.88 -5.55 -25.17
N SER A 4 6.21 -6.08 -24.00
CA SER A 4 5.70 -5.59 -22.74
C SER A 4 6.44 -4.31 -22.40
N THR A 5 5.78 -3.17 -22.57
CA THR A 5 6.23 -1.93 -21.96
C THR A 5 6.13 -2.08 -20.45
N LEU A 6 7.25 -1.91 -19.74
CA LEU A 6 7.27 -1.91 -18.28
C LEU A 6 6.43 -0.74 -17.76
N ASN A 7 5.30 -1.04 -17.10
CA ASN A 7 4.44 -0.04 -16.46
C ASN A 7 4.91 0.24 -15.02
N LEU A 8 6.13 0.79 -14.90
CA LEU A 8 6.75 1.12 -13.62
C LEU A 8 7.64 2.35 -13.81
N ASP A 9 7.50 3.36 -12.95
CA ASP A 9 8.53 4.40 -12.82
C ASP A 9 9.60 3.92 -11.83
N PRO A 10 10.83 3.64 -12.28
CA PRO A 10 11.89 3.14 -11.40
C PRO A 10 12.29 4.16 -10.32
N ARG A 11 12.08 5.46 -10.55
CA ARG A 11 12.46 6.51 -9.58
C ARG A 11 11.53 6.50 -8.37
N GLU A 12 10.23 6.29 -8.60
CA GLU A 12 9.24 6.14 -7.53
C GLU A 12 9.51 4.87 -6.73
N ALA A 13 9.75 3.74 -7.40
CA ALA A 13 10.10 2.49 -6.74
C ALA A 13 11.33 2.64 -5.83
N GLU A 14 12.38 3.32 -6.32
CA GLU A 14 13.57 3.58 -5.52
C GLU A 14 13.28 4.49 -4.32
N ALA A 15 12.44 5.52 -4.48
CA ALA A 15 12.06 6.42 -3.40
C ALA A 15 11.39 5.67 -2.24
N PHE A 16 10.44 4.78 -2.53
CA PHE A 16 9.82 3.94 -1.50
C PHE A 16 10.81 2.92 -0.90
N ASN A 17 11.67 2.31 -1.72
CA ASN A 17 12.68 1.36 -1.25
C ASN A 17 13.66 1.99 -0.24
N ARG A 18 14.04 3.26 -0.43
CA ARG A 18 14.92 3.98 0.53
C ARG A 18 14.27 4.17 1.90
N LEU A 19 12.95 4.27 1.96
CA LEU A 19 12.21 4.48 3.20
C LEU A 19 11.70 3.16 3.84
N ALA A 20 11.74 2.06 3.09
CA ALA A 20 11.07 0.80 3.43
C ALA A 20 11.50 0.18 4.77
N SER A 21 12.76 0.37 5.19
CA SER A 21 13.24 -0.14 6.49
C SER A 21 12.54 0.49 7.70
N ARG A 22 11.89 1.64 7.51
CA ARG A 22 11.15 2.37 8.54
C ARG A 22 9.63 2.32 8.33
N TRP A 23 9.13 1.41 7.48
CA TRP A 23 7.71 1.35 7.13
C TRP A 23 6.79 1.31 8.35
N TRP A 24 7.16 0.55 9.37
CA TRP A 24 6.36 0.33 10.59
C TRP A 24 6.75 1.22 11.77
N ASP A 25 7.59 2.24 11.56
CA ASP A 25 7.88 3.24 12.59
C ASP A 25 6.64 4.13 12.81
N PRO A 26 5.98 4.07 13.99
CA PRO A 26 4.76 4.84 14.25
C PRO A 26 4.99 6.35 14.30
N GLN A 27 6.25 6.80 14.39
CA GLN A 27 6.64 8.21 14.32
C GLN A 27 7.46 8.53 13.06
N GLY A 28 7.53 7.59 12.11
CA GLY A 28 8.30 7.71 10.88
C GLY A 28 7.55 8.32 9.71
N ASP A 29 8.16 8.24 8.53
CA ASP A 29 7.67 8.88 7.29
C ASP A 29 6.29 8.36 6.85
N PHE A 30 5.93 7.13 7.26
CA PHE A 30 4.65 6.49 6.97
C PHE A 30 3.60 6.63 8.08
N ARG A 31 3.87 7.41 9.14
CA ARG A 31 2.89 7.71 10.21
C ARG A 31 1.51 8.11 9.68
N PRO A 32 1.36 8.95 8.64
CA PRO A 32 0.05 9.27 8.08
C PRO A 32 -0.73 8.04 7.56
N LEU A 33 -0.05 7.03 7.00
CA LEU A 33 -0.70 5.79 6.55
C LEU A 33 -1.19 4.94 7.72
N HIS A 34 -0.41 4.91 8.81
CA HIS A 34 -0.80 4.22 10.06
C HIS A 34 -2.04 4.87 10.69
N ASP A 35 -2.03 6.20 10.80
CA ASP A 35 -3.17 6.97 11.32
C ASP A 35 -4.42 6.78 10.45
N LEU A 36 -4.25 6.69 9.12
CA LEU A 36 -5.34 6.49 8.16
C LEU A 36 -5.89 5.06 8.15
N ASN A 37 -5.13 4.07 8.64
CA ASN A 37 -5.47 2.67 8.45
C ASN A 37 -6.81 2.27 9.07
N GLY A 38 -7.11 2.74 10.29
CA GLY A 38 -8.41 2.49 10.93
C GLY A 38 -9.58 3.05 10.10
N PRO A 39 -9.61 4.37 9.86
CA PRO A 39 -10.69 4.99 9.07
C PRO A 39 -10.90 4.39 7.68
N ARG A 40 -9.82 4.05 6.94
CA ARG A 40 -9.96 3.43 5.61
C ARG A 40 -10.53 2.01 5.68
N VAL A 41 -10.13 1.22 6.68
CA VAL A 41 -10.64 -0.15 6.87
C VAL A 41 -12.12 -0.12 7.24
N ASP A 42 -12.53 0.79 8.12
CA ASP A 42 -13.94 0.98 8.49
C ASP A 42 -14.78 1.38 7.27
N TRP A 43 -14.27 2.30 6.45
CA TRP A 43 -14.96 2.74 5.23
C TRP A 43 -15.10 1.61 4.20
N ILE A 44 -14.02 0.86 3.92
CA ILE A 44 -14.07 -0.29 2.99
C ILE A 44 -15.04 -1.34 3.50
N SER A 45 -14.97 -1.70 4.79
CA SER A 45 -15.83 -2.71 5.41
C SER A 45 -17.31 -2.33 5.39
N GLY A 46 -17.63 -1.02 5.47
CA GLY A 46 -18.98 -0.51 5.33
C GLY A 46 -19.56 -0.62 3.91
N LEU A 47 -18.70 -0.73 2.89
CA LEU A 47 -19.10 -0.92 1.49
C LEU A 47 -19.09 -2.39 1.08
N ALA A 48 -18.07 -3.13 1.51
CA ALA A 48 -17.85 -4.52 1.19
C ALA A 48 -17.22 -5.21 2.42
N PRO A 49 -18.04 -5.91 3.24
CA PRO A 49 -17.53 -6.69 4.35
C PRO A 49 -16.51 -7.72 3.84
N PRO A 50 -15.28 -7.74 4.38
CA PRO A 50 -14.21 -8.57 3.83
C PRO A 50 -14.36 -10.06 4.15
N ASP A 51 -15.23 -10.42 5.09
CA ASP A 51 -15.41 -11.80 5.54
C ASP A 51 -15.87 -12.71 4.40
N GLY A 52 -15.05 -13.72 4.09
CA GLY A 52 -15.30 -14.66 3.01
C GLY A 52 -14.95 -14.13 1.61
N CYS A 53 -14.40 -12.93 1.50
CA CYS A 53 -13.91 -12.38 0.23
C CYS A 53 -12.43 -12.71 -0.02
N THR A 54 -12.09 -12.86 -1.29
CA THR A 54 -10.69 -12.83 -1.75
C THR A 54 -10.31 -11.37 -2.01
N LEU A 55 -9.27 -10.88 -1.34
CA LEU A 55 -8.81 -9.48 -1.43
C LEU A 55 -7.50 -9.37 -2.21
N LEU A 56 -7.34 -8.24 -2.91
CA LEU A 56 -6.12 -7.86 -3.62
C LEU A 56 -5.79 -6.40 -3.31
N ASP A 57 -4.61 -6.17 -2.72
CA ASP A 57 -4.09 -4.83 -2.44
C ASP A 57 -2.98 -4.48 -3.45
N ILE A 58 -3.27 -3.55 -4.35
CA ILE A 58 -2.36 -3.16 -5.43
C ILE A 58 -1.46 -2.04 -4.92
N GLY A 59 -0.15 -2.31 -4.86
CA GLY A 59 0.82 -1.38 -4.31
C GLY A 59 0.89 -1.45 -2.78
N CYS A 60 0.67 -2.64 -2.20
CA CYS A 60 0.62 -2.87 -0.75
C CYS A 60 1.87 -2.44 0.02
N GLY A 61 3.04 -2.37 -0.62
CA GLY A 61 4.27 -1.94 0.04
C GLY A 61 4.60 -2.81 1.26
N GLY A 62 4.76 -2.21 2.43
CA GLY A 62 5.12 -2.89 3.67
C GLY A 62 3.98 -3.65 4.38
N GLY A 63 2.79 -3.74 3.76
CA GLY A 63 1.58 -4.38 4.30
C GLY A 63 0.49 -3.39 4.66
#